data_AF-D3AN82-F1
#
_entry.id   AF-D3AN82-F1
#
_cell.length_a   1.000
_cell.length_b   1.000
_cell.length_c   1.000
_cell.angle_alpha   90.00
_cell.angle_beta   90.00
_cell.angle_gamma   90.00
#
_symmetry.space_group_name_H-M   'P 1'
#
loop_
_entity.id
_entity.type
_entity.pdbx_description
1 polymer ?
#
loop_
_entity_poly.entity_id
_entity_poly.type
_entity_poly.pdbx_seq_one_letter_code
_entity_poly.pdbx_strand_id
1 'polypeptide(L)'
;MHIHKFADIASFAEIGVGGNLPATEEYREFIKKLHPTQFLTGRLTAPLYEVEYSYVTVRGNYRKAYKYILLRLEHDDLDLEIEMIFSDWVEELNRKCPYRRILNAQILKIKPIAYATIPFEI
;
A
#
# COMPACT_ATOMS: atom_id res chain seq x y z
N MET A 1 10.60 14.07 11.27
CA MET A 1 11.08 14.16 9.86
C MET A 1 10.68 15.50 9.29
N HIS A 2 11.60 16.34 8.81
CA HIS A 2 11.23 17.66 8.28
C HIS A 2 10.36 17.58 7.00
N ILE A 3 9.41 18.50 6.82
CA ILE A 3 8.49 18.52 5.67
C ILE A 3 9.20 18.56 4.30
N HIS A 4 10.36 19.20 4.20
CA HIS A 4 11.14 19.19 2.95
C HIS A 4 11.74 17.82 2.64
N LYS A 5 12.13 17.04 3.67
CA LYS A 5 12.57 15.65 3.48
C LYS A 5 11.42 14.75 3.04
N PHE A 6 10.20 15.02 3.49
CA PHE A 6 9.00 14.36 2.99
C PHE A 6 8.82 14.60 1.49
N ALA A 7 8.97 15.85 1.02
CA ALA A 7 8.85 16.16 -0.40
C ALA A 7 9.89 15.45 -1.28
N ASP A 8 11.08 15.17 -0.74
CA ASP A 8 12.13 14.42 -1.46
C ASP A 8 11.76 12.95 -1.69
N ILE A 9 11.09 12.32 -0.72
CA ILE A 9 10.75 10.88 -0.78
C ILE A 9 9.37 10.61 -1.36
N ALA A 10 8.48 11.59 -1.35
CA ALA A 10 7.12 11.43 -1.84
C ALA A 10 7.06 11.49 -3.37
N SER A 11 6.19 10.66 -3.94
CA SER A 11 5.74 10.78 -5.34
C SER A 11 4.42 11.54 -5.36
N PHE A 12 4.30 12.52 -6.24
CA PHE A 12 3.09 13.32 -6.37
C PHE A 12 2.41 13.06 -7.70
N ALA A 13 1.08 13.00 -7.64
CA ALA A 13 0.23 12.97 -8.80
C ALA A 13 -0.86 14.04 -8.61
N GLU A 14 -1.00 14.90 -9.60
CA GLU A 14 -2.01 15.94 -9.64
C GLU A 14 -3.40 15.32 -9.89
N ILE A 15 -4.41 15.85 -9.21
CA ILE A 15 -5.80 15.43 -9.38
C ILE A 15 -6.33 16.03 -10.68
N GLY A 16 -6.66 15.18 -11.65
CA GLY A 16 -7.26 15.57 -12.92
C GLY A 16 -8.70 15.08 -13.06
N VAL A 17 -9.35 15.50 -14.15
CA VAL A 17 -10.67 14.97 -14.51
C VAL A 17 -10.51 13.52 -15.00
N GLY A 18 -11.03 12.56 -14.24
CA GLY A 18 -11.01 11.14 -14.61
C GLY A 18 -9.75 10.36 -14.21
N GLY A 19 -8.86 10.94 -13.40
CA GLY A 19 -7.67 10.22 -12.92
C GLY A 19 -6.62 11.17 -12.34
N ASN A 20 -5.42 10.64 -12.12
CA ASN A 20 -4.29 11.41 -11.61
C ASN A 20 -3.18 11.51 -12.66
N LEU A 21 -2.51 12.66 -12.75
CA LEU A 21 -1.39 12.91 -13.66
C LEU A 21 -0.08 12.98 -12.87
N PRO A 22 1.00 12.29 -13.28
CA PRO A 22 2.27 12.34 -12.56
C PRO A 22 2.87 13.76 -12.57
N ALA A 23 3.09 14.34 -11.39
CA ALA A 23 3.53 15.73 -11.24
C ALA A 23 4.60 15.89 -10.14
N THR A 24 5.39 14.84 -9.88
CA THR A 24 6.29 14.75 -8.72
C THR A 24 7.22 15.94 -8.54
N GLU A 25 7.93 16.36 -9.59
CA GLU A 25 8.93 17.43 -9.45
C GLU A 25 8.31 18.82 -9.21
N GLU A 26 7.18 19.10 -9.86
CA GLU A 26 6.46 20.37 -9.66
C GLU A 26 6.03 20.56 -8.20
N TYR A 27 5.39 19.53 -7.63
CA TYR A 27 4.93 19.58 -6.25
C TYR A 27 6.10 19.52 -5.25
N ARG A 28 7.20 18.83 -5.58
CA ARG A 28 8.42 18.83 -4.75
C ARG A 28 9.03 20.22 -4.64
N GLU A 29 9.18 20.92 -5.78
CA GLU A 29 9.68 22.29 -5.78
C GLU A 29 8.75 23.25 -5.05
N PHE A 30 7.44 23.09 -5.25
CA PHE A 30 6.43 23.90 -4.57
C PHE A 30 6.54 23.77 -3.04
N ILE A 31 6.57 22.54 -2.51
CA ILE A 31 6.65 22.28 -1.06
C ILE A 31 7.95 22.83 -0.46
N LYS A 32 9.08 22.73 -1.18
CA LYS A 32 10.37 23.26 -0.71
C LYS A 32 10.41 24.79 -0.62
N LYS A 33 9.57 25.49 -1.38
CA LYS A 33 9.43 26.95 -1.32
C LYS A 33 8.54 27.41 -0.16
N LEU A 34 7.69 26.52 0.40
CA LEU A 34 6.82 26.84 1.52
C LEU A 34 7.60 26.88 2.84
N HIS A 35 7.24 27.84 3.68
CA HIS A 35 7.69 27.86 5.07
C HIS A 35 6.98 26.74 5.85
N PRO A 36 7.69 25.93 6.66
CA PRO A 36 7.11 24.81 7.38
C PRO A 36 5.84 25.15 8.20
N THR A 37 5.78 26.34 8.81
CA THR A 37 4.60 26.79 9.58
C THR A 37 3.34 27.05 8.73
N GLN A 38 3.44 27.04 7.39
CA GLN A 38 2.28 27.09 6.51
C GLN A 38 1.51 25.76 6.49
N PHE A 39 2.12 24.67 6.96
CA PHE A 39 1.44 23.40 7.16
C PHE A 39 0.70 23.40 8.50
N LEU A 40 -0.59 23.06 8.45
CA LEU A 40 -1.42 22.95 9.67
C LEU A 40 -1.17 21.64 10.43
N THR A 41 -0.74 20.61 9.71
CA THR A 41 -0.50 19.27 10.26
C THR A 41 0.55 18.58 9.41
N GLY A 42 1.53 17.98 10.07
CA GLY A 42 2.53 17.14 9.44
C GLY A 42 2.40 15.70 9.92
N ARG A 43 1.51 14.91 9.34
CA ARG A 43 1.50 13.45 9.58
C ARG A 43 0.93 12.70 8.38
N LEU A 44 1.50 11.54 8.10
CA LEU A 44 0.95 10.56 7.19
C LEU A 44 0.56 9.33 8.01
N THR A 45 -0.70 8.90 7.88
CA THR A 45 -1.23 7.74 8.58
C THR A 45 -1.78 6.75 7.55
N ALA A 46 -1.39 5.49 7.65
CA ALA A 46 -1.86 4.40 6.79
C ALA A 46 -2.35 3.21 7.65
N PRO A 47 -3.54 2.65 7.40
CA PRO A 47 -3.99 1.45 8.09
C PRO A 47 -3.21 0.21 7.65
N LEU A 48 -2.82 -0.63 8.62
CA LEU A 48 -2.11 -1.88 8.45
C LEU A 48 -3.05 -3.07 8.68
N TYR A 49 -3.14 -3.95 7.69
CA TYR A 49 -3.96 -5.16 7.74
C TYR A 49 -3.10 -6.42 7.68
N GLU A 50 -3.58 -7.46 8.36
CA GLU A 50 -3.15 -8.84 8.19
C GLU A 50 -4.13 -9.55 7.27
N VAL A 51 -3.60 -10.25 6.28
CA VAL A 51 -4.35 -11.10 5.36
C VAL A 51 -3.92 -12.54 5.61
N GLU A 52 -4.77 -13.29 6.31
CA GLU A 52 -4.64 -14.75 6.42
C GLU A 52 -5.17 -15.37 5.13
N TYR A 53 -4.36 -16.22 4.49
CA TYR A 53 -4.76 -16.93 3.29
C TYR A 53 -4.32 -18.39 3.34
N SER A 54 -5.01 -19.22 2.58
CA SER A 54 -4.61 -20.61 2.35
C SER A 54 -4.29 -20.87 0.90
N TYR A 55 -3.53 -21.94 0.65
CA TYR A 55 -3.21 -22.40 -0.68
C TYR A 55 -2.80 -23.87 -0.65
N VAL A 56 -2.77 -24.48 -1.83
CA VAL A 56 -2.24 -25.82 -2.07
C VAL A 56 -0.94 -25.69 -2.83
N THR A 57 0.14 -26.27 -2.30
CA THR A 57 1.41 -26.35 -3.04
C THR A 57 1.24 -27.19 -4.30
N VAL A 58 2.08 -27.00 -5.31
CA VAL A 58 2.11 -27.88 -6.51
C VAL A 58 2.26 -29.38 -6.18
N ARG A 59 2.75 -29.73 -4.98
CA ARG A 59 2.88 -31.11 -4.48
C ARG A 59 1.64 -31.62 -3.73
N GLY A 60 0.54 -30.88 -3.71
CA GLY A 60 -0.72 -31.27 -3.07
C GLY A 60 -0.84 -30.92 -1.58
N ASN A 61 0.17 -30.31 -0.96
CA ASN A 61 0.09 -29.96 0.46
C ASN A 61 -0.71 -28.67 0.68
N TYR A 62 -1.74 -28.74 1.54
CA TYR A 62 -2.45 -27.56 2.04
C TYR A 62 -1.59 -26.77 3.03
N ARG A 63 -1.63 -25.44 2.92
CA ARG A 63 -0.89 -24.51 3.78
C ARG A 63 -1.75 -23.30 4.10
N LYS A 64 -1.49 -22.72 5.27
CA LYS A 64 -1.94 -21.39 5.67
C LYS A 64 -0.74 -20.46 5.83
N ALA A 65 -0.91 -19.21 5.48
CA ALA A 65 0.13 -18.19 5.57
C ALA A 65 -0.50 -16.79 5.75
N TYR A 66 0.37 -15.82 5.99
CA TYR A 66 -0.01 -14.44 6.27
C TYR A 66 0.70 -13.48 5.32
N LYS A 67 -0.02 -12.42 4.93
CA LYS A 67 0.53 -11.22 4.30
C LYS A 67 0.12 -9.99 5.09
N TYR A 68 0.87 -8.92 4.90
CA TYR A 68 0.61 -7.63 5.52
C TYR A 68 0.50 -6.58 4.44
N ILE A 69 -0.49 -5.71 4.55
CA ILE A 69 -0.75 -4.66 3.57
C ILE A 69 -0.99 -3.33 4.26
N LEU A 70 -0.40 -2.28 3.70
CA LEU A 70 -0.68 -0.89 4.04
C LEU A 70 -1.57 -0.32 2.94
N LEU A 71 -2.77 0.13 3.31
CA LEU A 71 -3.67 0.79 2.37
C LEU A 71 -3.56 2.31 2.51
N ARG A 72 -4.04 3.03 1.48
CA ARG A 72 -4.00 4.49 1.48
C ARG A 72 -4.97 5.07 2.52
N LEU A 73 -6.20 4.56 2.55
CA LEU A 73 -7.30 5.01 3.39
C LEU A 73 -8.18 3.81 3.74
N GLU A 74 -8.91 3.90 4.85
CA GLU A 74 -10.03 2.98 5.09
C GLU A 74 -11.22 3.43 4.23
N HIS A 75 -11.89 2.49 3.59
CA HIS A 75 -13.09 2.73 2.79
C HIS A 75 -13.95 1.46 2.68
N ASP A 76 -15.17 1.61 2.19
CA ASP A 76 -16.17 0.54 2.17
C ASP A 76 -15.75 -0.64 1.28
N ASP A 77 -15.04 -0.39 0.16
CA ASP A 77 -14.59 -1.42 -0.78
C ASP A 77 -13.23 -2.06 -0.44
N LEU A 78 -12.82 -2.02 0.83
CA LEU A 78 -11.48 -2.45 1.25
C LEU A 78 -11.20 -3.92 0.95
N ASP A 79 -12.19 -4.80 1.15
CA ASP A 79 -12.03 -6.23 0.89
C ASP A 79 -11.76 -6.50 -0.60
N LEU A 80 -12.42 -5.76 -1.50
CA LEU A 80 -12.21 -5.86 -2.95
C LEU A 80 -10.81 -5.39 -3.35
N GLU A 81 -10.34 -4.27 -2.80
CA GLU A 81 -8.97 -3.78 -3.07
C GLU A 81 -7.92 -4.81 -2.62
N ILE A 82 -8.07 -5.37 -1.42
CA ILE A 82 -7.15 -6.39 -0.90
C ILE A 82 -7.19 -7.66 -1.75
N GLU A 83 -8.38 -8.11 -2.18
CA GLU A 83 -8.53 -9.26 -3.07
C GLU A 83 -7.82 -9.06 -4.42
N MET A 84 -7.97 -7.89 -5.04
CA MET A 84 -7.28 -7.56 -6.29
C MET A 84 -5.76 -7.59 -6.13
N ILE A 85 -5.23 -6.90 -5.10
CA ILE A 85 -3.79 -6.87 -4.81
C ILE A 85 -3.26 -8.28 -4.50
N PHE A 86 -4.04 -9.08 -3.77
CA PHE A 86 -3.68 -10.46 -3.47
C PHE A 86 -3.63 -11.32 -4.73
N SER A 87 -4.61 -11.20 -5.63
CA SER A 87 -4.65 -11.93 -6.89
C SER A 87 -3.43 -11.62 -7.76
N ASP A 88 -3.12 -10.34 -7.95
CA ASP A 88 -1.95 -9.88 -8.71
C ASP A 88 -0.65 -10.45 -8.12
N TRP A 89 -0.54 -10.47 -6.78
CA TRP A 89 0.60 -11.05 -6.10
C TRP A 89 0.72 -12.56 -6.32
N VAL A 90 -0.39 -13.32 -6.29
CA VAL A 90 -0.38 -14.77 -6.53
C VAL A 90 0.08 -15.07 -7.96
N GLU A 91 -0.45 -14.33 -8.94
CA GLU A 91 -0.05 -14.46 -10.35
C GLU A 91 1.44 -14.18 -10.52
N GLU A 92 1.94 -13.09 -9.94
CA GLU A 92 3.35 -12.72 -10.03
C GLU A 92 4.27 -13.73 -9.35
N LEU A 93 3.88 -14.25 -8.18
CA LEU A 93 4.62 -15.30 -7.48
C LEU A 93 4.73 -16.55 -8.36
N ASN A 94 3.61 -16.98 -8.95
CA ASN A 94 3.55 -18.17 -9.79
C ASN A 94 4.35 -17.99 -11.09
N ARG A 95 4.36 -16.78 -11.65
CA ARG A 95 5.18 -16.40 -12.80
C ARG A 95 6.68 -16.46 -12.48
N LYS A 96 7.10 -15.88 -11.35
CA LYS A 96 8.52 -15.86 -10.91
C LYS A 96 9.03 -17.22 -10.45
N CYS A 97 8.16 -18.03 -9.84
CA CYS A 97 8.54 -19.31 -9.22
C CYS A 97 7.64 -20.48 -9.69
N PRO A 98 7.65 -20.87 -10.98
CA PRO A 98 6.70 -21.85 -11.53
C PRO A 98 6.75 -23.23 -10.83
N TYR A 99 7.95 -23.66 -10.43
CA TYR A 99 8.18 -24.95 -9.77
C TYR A 99 7.73 -24.98 -8.30
N ARG A 100 7.43 -23.82 -7.70
CA ARG A 100 6.93 -23.65 -6.33
C ARG A 100 5.57 -22.96 -6.31
N ARG A 101 4.86 -22.99 -7.44
CA ARG A 101 3.56 -22.32 -7.57
C ARG A 101 2.58 -22.75 -6.49
N ILE A 102 1.74 -21.80 -6.11
CA ILE A 102 0.63 -21.98 -5.18
C ILE A 102 -0.67 -22.03 -5.98
N LEU A 103 -1.56 -22.94 -5.60
CA LEU A 103 -2.82 -23.22 -6.26
C LEU A 103 -3.97 -23.01 -5.28
N ASN A 104 -5.15 -22.67 -5.81
CA ASN A 104 -6.36 -22.42 -5.01
C ASN A 104 -6.10 -21.46 -3.84
N ALA A 105 -5.34 -20.39 -4.12
CA ALA A 105 -5.02 -19.39 -3.12
C ALA A 105 -6.30 -18.62 -2.76
N GLN A 106 -6.65 -18.59 -1.48
CA GLN A 106 -7.89 -17.96 -1.01
C GLN A 106 -7.62 -17.21 0.29
N ILE A 107 -8.11 -15.97 0.36
CA ILE A 107 -8.12 -15.20 1.60
C ILE A 107 -9.14 -15.83 2.53
N LEU A 108 -8.72 -16.06 3.77
CA LEU A 108 -9.56 -16.60 4.84
C LEU A 108 -10.07 -15.51 5.77
N LYS A 109 -9.22 -14.51 6.04
CA LYS A 109 -9.52 -13.44 6.98
C LYS A 109 -8.67 -12.21 6.69
N ILE A 110 -9.30 -11.06 6.76
CA ILE A 110 -8.66 -9.75 6.78
C ILE A 110 -8.86 -9.18 8.18
N LYS A 111 -7.78 -8.67 8.79
CA LYS A 111 -7.82 -8.12 10.15
C LYS A 111 -7.06 -6.80 10.23
N PRO A 112 -7.68 -5.70 10.69
CA PRO A 112 -6.96 -4.49 11.02
C PRO A 112 -6.04 -4.74 12.21
N ILE A 113 -4.79 -4.32 12.11
CA ILE A 113 -3.78 -4.50 13.16
C ILE A 113 -3.48 -3.18 13.86
N ALA A 114 -3.20 -2.13 13.09
CA ALA A 114 -2.72 -0.87 13.61
C ALA A 114 -2.82 0.25 12.55
N TYR A 115 -2.63 1.48 12.99
CA TYR A 115 -2.35 2.62 12.12
C TYR A 115 -0.86 2.93 12.14
N ALA A 116 -0.18 2.83 11.00
CA ALA A 116 1.19 3.27 10.83
C ALA A 116 1.21 4.80 10.62
N THR A 117 1.79 5.54 11.57
CA THR A 117 1.85 7.02 11.50
C THR A 117 3.29 7.50 11.44
N ILE A 118 3.58 8.36 10.47
CA ILE A 118 4.86 9.06 10.32
C ILE A 118 4.61 10.55 10.60
N PRO A 119 5.11 11.10 11.72
CA PRO A 119 5.00 12.53 12.00
C PRO A 119 6.08 13.32 11.26
N PHE A 120 5.72 14.55 10.88
CA PHE A 120 6.61 15.54 10.28
C PHE A 120 6.81 16.73 11.21
N GLU A 121 8.02 17.26 11.21
CA GLU A 121 8.32 18.56 11.80
C GLU A 121 7.94 19.64 10.79
N ILE A 122 7.05 20.52 11.24
CA ILE A 122 6.50 21.68 10.55
C ILE A 122 6.85 22.94 11.33
#